data_AF-A0A0C2FSA5-F1
#
_entry.id   AF-A0A0C2FSA5-F1
#
_cell.length_a   1.000
_cell.length_b   1.000
_cell.length_c   1.000
_cell.angle_alpha   90.00
_cell.angle_beta   90.00
_cell.angle_gamma   90.00
#
_symmetry.space_group_name_H-M   'P 1'
#
loop_
_entity.id
_entity.type
_entity.pdbx_description
1 polymer ?
#
loop_
_entity_poly.entity_id
_entity_poly.type
_entity_poly.pdbx_seq_one_letter_code
_entity_poly.pdbx_strand_id
1 'polypeptide(L)' 'VHNVSSSTVCVQDGAEAGQTVKHVHVHVLARRKGDFGCSPDNLYQNLATHDKDPTVRPRSQEEMTAEAAIYREAIKNI' A
#
# COMPACT_ATOMS: atom_id res chain seq x y z
N VAL A 1 10.09 10.06 -4.58
CA VAL A 1 8.64 10.37 -4.39
C VAL A 1 8.26 10.47 -2.91
N HIS A 2 8.48 9.44 -2.09
CA HIS A 2 8.01 9.45 -0.69
C HIS A 2 9.02 9.95 0.36
N ASN A 3 10.27 10.21 0.00
CA ASN A 3 11.34 10.63 0.93
C ASN A 3 11.45 9.74 2.20
N VAL A 4 11.58 8.42 2.00
CA VAL A 4 11.75 7.43 3.07
C VAL A 4 12.94 6.54 2.80
N SER A 5 13.48 5.93 3.86
CA SER A 5 14.61 4.97 3.80
C SER A 5 14.20 3.52 4.09
N SER A 6 12.90 3.24 4.30
CA SER A 6 12.40 1.91 4.65
C SER A 6 11.14 1.58 3.88
N SER A 7 10.96 0.30 3.56
CA SER A 7 9.77 -0.22 2.89
C SER A 7 9.38 -1.61 3.42
N THR A 8 8.10 -1.96 3.31
CA THR A 8 7.62 -3.34 3.46
C THR A 8 7.20 -3.86 2.09
N VAL A 9 7.67 -5.05 1.74
CA VAL A 9 7.27 -5.79 0.55
C VAL A 9 6.58 -7.07 1.03
N CYS A 10 5.32 -7.26 0.64
CA CYS A 10 4.49 -8.36 1.15
C CYS A 10 3.69 -9.02 0.02
N VAL A 11 3.59 -10.36 0.07
CA VAL A 11 2.74 -11.17 -0.80
C VAL A 11 1.82 -12.01 0.08
N GLN A 12 0.53 -11.99 -0.22
CA GLN A 12 -0.48 -12.80 0.44
C GLN A 12 -0.91 -13.91 -0.52
N ASP A 13 -0.23 -15.05 -0.42
CA ASP A 13 -0.51 -16.22 -1.27
C ASP A 13 -1.49 -17.17 -0.56
N GLY A 14 -2.75 -17.13 -0.98
CA GLY A 14 -3.85 -17.91 -0.40
C GLY A 14 -4.67 -17.15 0.66
N ALA A 15 -5.88 -17.65 0.91
CA ALA A 15 -6.86 -17.02 1.80
C ALA A 15 -6.35 -16.88 3.25
N GLU A 16 -5.68 -17.90 3.78
CA GLU A 16 -5.11 -17.90 5.14
C GLU A 16 -3.95 -16.91 5.31
N ALA A 17 -3.31 -16.48 4.22
CA ALA A 17 -2.33 -15.40 4.22
C ALA A 17 -2.98 -14.00 4.14
N GLY A 18 -4.31 -13.93 4.08
CA GLY A 18 -5.09 -12.70 3.99
C GLY A 18 -5.36 -12.20 2.56
N GLN A 19 -5.22 -13.05 1.54
CA GLN A 19 -5.50 -12.67 0.16
C GLN A 19 -6.99 -12.36 -0.06
N THR A 20 -7.33 -11.13 -0.46
CA THR A 20 -8.71 -10.71 -0.73
C THR A 20 -9.10 -10.82 -2.21
N VAL A 21 -8.13 -10.58 -3.11
CA VAL A 21 -8.31 -10.68 -4.56
C VAL A 21 -7.55 -11.90 -5.10
N LYS A 22 -8.25 -12.79 -5.81
CA LYS A 22 -7.69 -14.02 -6.42
C LYS A 22 -6.84 -13.72 -7.67
N HIS A 23 -5.84 -12.89 -7.50
CA HIS A 23 -4.83 -12.53 -8.49
C HIS A 23 -3.54 -12.23 -7.74
N VAL A 24 -2.40 -12.71 -8.24
CA VAL A 24 -1.10 -12.43 -7.61
C VAL A 24 -0.86 -10.93 -7.62
N HIS A 25 -0.63 -10.36 -6.45
CA HIS A 25 -0.26 -8.95 -6.28
C HIS A 25 0.75 -8.83 -5.13
N VAL A 26 1.59 -7.80 -5.22
CA VAL A 26 2.59 -7.46 -4.21
C VAL A 26 2.22 -6.11 -3.61
N HIS A 27 2.15 -6.04 -2.28
CA HIS A 27 2.07 -4.76 -1.59
C HIS A 27 3.48 -4.19 -1.42
N VAL A 28 3.68 -2.96 -1.87
CA VAL A 28 4.91 -2.19 -1.62
C VAL A 28 4.52 -0.95 -0.81
N LEU A 29 4.89 -0.94 0.47
CA LEU A 29 4.51 0.13 1.40
C LEU A 29 5.75 0.94 1.81
N ALA A 30 5.75 2.23 1.50
CA ALA A 30 6.74 3.18 2.01
C ALA A 30 6.55 3.35 3.53
N ARG A 31 7.60 3.13 4.33
CA ARG A 31 7.50 3.11 5.81
C ARG A 31 8.01 4.38 6.46
N ARG A 32 7.35 4.79 7.55
CA ARG A 32 7.77 5.87 8.46
C ARG A 32 7.75 5.35 9.89
N LYS A 33 8.55 5.96 10.78
CA LYS A 33 8.54 5.62 12.20
C LYS A 33 7.13 5.86 12.78
N GLY A 34 6.49 4.80 13.28
CA GLY A 34 5.18 4.86 13.93
C GLY A 34 3.97 4.90 12.98
N ASP A 35 4.15 4.63 11.68
CA ASP A 35 3.07 4.67 10.67
C ASP A 35 1.91 3.69 10.90
N PHE A 36 2.11 2.65 11.71
CA PHE A 36 1.07 1.73 12.16
C PHE A 36 0.95 1.65 13.70
N GLY A 37 1.28 2.74 14.39
CA GLY A 37 1.14 2.85 15.85
C GLY A 37 2.28 2.19 16.61
N CYS A 38 1.95 1.46 17.69
CA CYS A 38 2.93 0.90 18.64
C CYS A 38 3.65 -0.37 18.14
N SER A 39 3.08 -1.08 17.15
CA SER A 39 3.67 -2.29 16.58
C SER A 39 3.69 -2.20 15.05
N PRO A 40 4.82 -2.54 14.39
CA PRO A 40 4.87 -2.63 12.93
C PRO A 40 3.92 -3.69 12.36
N ASP A 41 3.55 -4.70 13.15
CA ASP A 41 2.67 -5.81 12.72
C ASP A 41 1.20 -5.40 12.62
N ASN A 42 0.82 -4.25 13.18
CA ASN A 42 -0.51 -3.68 13.00
C ASN A 42 -0.83 -3.45 11.51
N LEU A 43 0.19 -3.36 10.64
CA LEU A 43 0.06 -3.31 9.19
C LEU A 43 -0.85 -4.41 8.64
N TYR A 44 -0.75 -5.65 9.11
CA TYR A 44 -1.52 -6.78 8.57
C TYR A 44 -3.01 -6.59 8.80
N GLN A 45 -3.38 -6.13 10.01
CA GLN A 45 -4.77 -5.82 10.32
C GLN A 45 -5.28 -4.64 9.50
N ASN A 46 -4.46 -3.59 9.33
CA ASN A 46 -4.82 -2.45 8.50
C ASN A 46 -5.05 -2.85 7.04
N LEU A 47 -4.18 -3.68 6.44
CA LEU A 47 -4.35 -4.19 5.08
C LEU A 47 -5.65 -4.98 4.93
N ALA A 48 -5.99 -5.82 5.90
CA ALA A 48 -7.19 -6.65 5.87
C ALA A 48 -8.51 -5.85 5.98
N THR A 49 -8.46 -4.58 6.41
CA THR A 49 -9.65 -3.75 6.65
C THR A 49 -9.66 -2.41 5.92
N HIS A 50 -8.60 -2.04 5.20
CA HIS A 50 -8.43 -0.70 4.60
C HIS A 50 -9.54 -0.32 3.61
N ASP A 51 -10.21 -1.31 3.01
CA ASP A 51 -11.27 -1.19 2.02
C ASP A 51 -12.67 -1.48 2.58
N LYS A 52 -12.77 -1.79 3.88
CA LYS A 52 -14.02 -2.19 4.55
C LYS A 52 -14.72 -1.06 5.31
N ASP A 53 -14.04 0.07 5.50
CA ASP A 53 -14.60 1.23 6.20
C ASP A 53 -15.42 2.10 5.22
N PRO A 54 -16.75 2.20 5.38
CA PRO A 54 -17.60 2.99 4.49
C PRO A 54 -17.38 4.51 4.63
N THR A 55 -16.70 4.95 5.69
CA THR A 55 -16.35 6.37 5.89
C THR A 55 -15.10 6.78 5.11
N VAL A 56 -14.29 5.80 4.69
CA VAL A 56 -13.09 6.05 3.87
C VAL A 56 -13.54 6.35 2.44
N ARG A 57 -13.28 7.57 2.01
CA ARG A 57 -13.55 7.98 0.63
C ARG A 57 -12.50 7.37 -0.29
N PRO A 58 -12.89 6.60 -1.33
CA PRO A 58 -11.95 6.19 -2.35
C PRO A 58 -11.29 7.40 -3.01
N ARG A 59 -10.02 7.27 -3.36
CA ARG A 59 -9.28 8.29 -4.12
C ARG A 59 -9.92 8.51 -5.49
N SER A 60 -9.85 9.73 -6.00
CA SER A 60 -10.36 10.04 -7.34
C SER A 60 -9.45 9.48 -8.43
N GLN A 61 -9.99 9.31 -9.65
CA GLN A 61 -9.20 8.87 -10.78
C GLN A 61 -8.09 9.87 -11.14
N GLU A 62 -8.36 11.17 -10.98
CA GLU A 62 -7.41 12.25 -11.23
C GLU A 62 -6.24 12.17 -10.25
N GLU A 63 -6.50 11.99 -8.94
CA GLU A 63 -5.45 11.81 -7.92
C GLU A 63 -4.55 10.62 -8.23
N MET A 64 -5.15 9.46 -8.54
CA MET A 64 -4.41 8.24 -8.90
C MET A 64 -3.59 8.42 -10.19
N THR A 65 -4.15 9.12 -11.19
CA THR A 65 -3.48 9.36 -12.47
C THR A 65 -2.30 10.30 -12.31
N ALA A 66 -2.45 11.38 -11.53
CA ALA A 66 -1.39 12.32 -11.22
C ALA A 66 -0.23 11.62 -10.47
N GLU A 67 -0.55 10.81 -9.46
CA GLU A 67 0.45 10.04 -8.72
C GLU A 67 1.19 9.04 -9.63
N ALA A 68 0.48 8.30 -10.47
CA ALA A 68 1.07 7.36 -11.42
C ALA A 68 2.00 8.05 -12.44
N ALA A 69 1.68 9.29 -12.86
CA ALA A 69 2.55 10.07 -13.73
C ALA A 69 3.88 10.42 -13.05
N ILE A 70 3.85 10.78 -11.77
CA ILE A 70 5.06 11.04 -10.96
C ILE A 70 5.95 9.79 -10.90
N TYR A 71 5.37 8.61 -10.62
CA TYR A 71 6.13 7.36 -10.59
C TYR A 71 6.73 7.00 -11.95
N ARG A 72 5.94 7.13 -13.02
CA ARG A 72 6.41 6.85 -14.39
C ARG A 72 7.61 7.71 -14.75
N GLU A 73 7.60 8.98 -14.39
CA GLU A 73 8.72 9.87 -14.64
C GLU A 73 9.93 9.53 -13.78
N ALA A 74 9.74 9.21 -12.51
CA ALA A 74 10.83 8.79 -11.63
C ALA A 74 11.53 7.52 -12.15
N ILE A 75 10.78 6.55 -12.70
CA ILE A 75 11.33 5.29 -13.21
C ILE A 75 12.16 5.47 -14.48
N LYS A 76 11.83 6.44 -15.35
CA LYS A 76 12.63 6.73 -16.56
C LYS A 76 14.03 7.26 -16.24
N ASN A 77 14.19 7.84 -15.06
CA ASN A 77 15.43 8.47 -14.61
C ASN A 77 16.30 7.53 -13.75
N ILE A 78 15.96 6.23 -13.74
CA ILE A 78 16.76 5.14 -13.17
C ILE A 78 17.59 4.52 -14.29
#